data_AF-A0A919W797-F1
#
_entry.id   AF-A0A919W797-F1
#
_cell.length_a   1.000
_cell.length_b   1.000
_cell.length_c   1.000
_cell.angle_alpha   90.00
_cell.angle_beta   90.00
_cell.angle_gamma   90.00
#
_symmetry.space_group_name_H-M   'P 1'
#
loop_
_entity.id
_entity.type
_entity.pdbx_description
1 polymer ?
#
loop_
_entity_poly.entity_id
_entity_poly.type
_entity_poly.pdbx_seq_one_letter_code
_entity_poly.pdbx_strand_id
1 'polypeptide(L)'
;MRPFFVVGVLLLAATTTGCGHDDDPVVTASASAGSASADPPGSVSCAQLAVAIDAGGLMNAGVVDGIVNASRTADTPLADAAERLDTAYRAAVAATGKTDEPDKIAAVSAAASDMSGVCADSGLQTVG
;
A
#
# COMPACT_ATOMS: atom_id res chain seq x y z
N MET A 1 -34.76 -29.61 20.67
CA MET A 1 -34.04 -30.71 21.36
C MET A 1 -32.60 -30.28 21.58
N ARG A 2 -32.21 -30.07 22.85
CA ARG A 2 -30.81 -30.01 23.31
C ARG A 2 -30.33 -31.45 23.55
N PRO A 3 -29.03 -31.73 23.39
CA PRO A 3 -28.16 -31.83 24.58
C PRO A 3 -26.80 -31.14 24.32
N PHE A 4 -26.23 -30.28 25.16
CA PHE A 4 -25.81 -30.45 26.56
C PHE A 4 -25.10 -31.77 26.82
N PHE A 5 -23.83 -31.86 26.41
CA PHE A 5 -22.85 -32.74 27.03
C PHE A 5 -21.94 -31.93 27.95
N VAL A 6 -22.05 -32.27 29.23
CA VAL A 6 -21.29 -31.80 30.37
C VAL A 6 -20.08 -32.74 30.53
N VAL A 7 -19.03 -32.27 31.22
CA VAL A 7 -17.94 -33.06 31.84
C VAL A 7 -16.79 -33.41 30.87
N GLY A 8 -15.52 -33.14 31.14
CA GLY A 8 -14.91 -32.90 32.44
C GLY A 8 -13.54 -32.25 32.37
N VAL A 9 -13.28 -31.43 33.37
CA VAL A 9 -11.96 -31.11 33.88
C VAL A 9 -11.44 -32.36 34.58
N LEU A 10 -10.34 -32.94 34.10
CA LEU A 10 -9.41 -33.67 34.95
C LEU A 10 -7.98 -33.55 34.42
N LEU A 11 -7.20 -32.72 35.12
CA LEU A 11 -5.75 -32.68 35.10
C LEU A 11 -5.16 -34.07 35.38
N LEU A 12 -4.10 -34.46 34.66
CA LEU A 12 -2.97 -35.19 35.25
C LEU A 12 -1.70 -35.06 34.39
N ALA A 13 -0.60 -34.84 35.11
CA ALA A 13 0.71 -34.36 34.70
C ALA A 13 1.53 -35.31 33.80
N ALA A 14 2.36 -34.72 32.93
CA ALA A 14 3.69 -35.22 32.61
C ALA A 14 4.60 -34.03 32.23
N THR A 15 5.29 -33.51 33.24
CA THR A 15 6.39 -32.55 33.11
C THR A 15 7.66 -33.25 32.63
N THR A 16 8.50 -32.47 31.95
CA THR A 16 9.93 -32.70 31.61
C THR A 16 10.22 -33.39 30.28
N THR A 17 10.64 -32.60 29.27
CA THR A 17 12.05 -32.52 28.82
C THR A 17 12.07 -31.87 27.44
N GLY A 18 12.53 -30.64 27.37
CA GLY A 18 12.84 -29.93 26.12
C GLY A 18 13.63 -28.68 26.47
N CYS A 19 14.95 -28.81 26.37
CA CYS A 19 15.95 -27.81 26.72
C CYS A 19 15.68 -26.44 26.10
N GLY A 20 15.95 -25.41 26.90
CA GLY A 20 15.75 -24.02 26.53
C GLY A 20 16.62 -23.57 25.38
N HIS A 21 16.12 -22.52 24.74
CA HIS A 21 16.98 -21.46 24.24
C HIS A 21 16.33 -20.14 24.63
N ASP A 22 17.20 -19.27 25.13
CA ASP A 22 17.00 -17.91 25.61
C ASP A 22 15.99 -17.13 24.74
N ASP A 23 14.93 -16.63 25.38
CA ASP A 23 14.10 -15.55 24.84
C ASP A 23 14.88 -14.25 25.04
N ASP A 24 15.85 -14.02 24.17
CA ASP A 24 16.22 -12.64 23.86
C ASP A 24 15.19 -12.17 22.84
N PRO A 25 14.37 -11.14 23.13
CA PRO A 25 13.70 -10.43 22.07
C PRO A 25 14.79 -9.72 21.29
N VAL A 26 15.40 -10.44 20.34
CA VAL A 26 15.90 -9.80 19.14
C VAL A 26 14.70 -9.07 18.60
N VAL A 27 14.66 -7.78 18.93
CA VAL A 27 14.14 -6.72 18.11
C VAL A 27 14.68 -7.06 16.73
N THR A 28 13.92 -7.85 15.99
CA THR A 28 14.10 -7.97 14.57
C THR A 28 13.61 -6.62 14.10
N ALA A 29 14.52 -5.63 14.21
CA ALA A 29 14.67 -4.67 13.18
C ALA A 29 14.61 -5.52 11.91
N SER A 30 13.47 -5.47 11.23
CA SER A 30 13.40 -5.76 9.81
C SER A 30 14.27 -4.72 9.10
N ALA A 31 15.57 -4.75 9.40
CA ALA A 31 16.61 -4.27 8.55
C ALA A 31 16.75 -5.36 7.50
N SER A 32 15.78 -5.39 6.59
CA SER A 32 16.07 -5.73 5.20
C SER A 32 16.95 -4.59 4.67
N ALA A 33 18.17 -4.50 5.18
CA ALA A 33 19.30 -3.89 4.49
C ALA A 33 19.74 -4.89 3.42
N GLY A 34 18.81 -5.25 2.53
CA GLY A 34 19.16 -5.73 1.21
C GLY A 34 19.71 -4.50 0.50
N SER A 35 20.98 -4.57 0.12
CA SER A 35 21.71 -3.65 -0.75
C SER A 35 20.85 -2.49 -1.25
N ALA A 36 20.97 -1.32 -0.60
CA ALA A 36 20.43 -0.07 -1.13
C ALA A 36 21.25 0.31 -2.36
N SER A 37 21.12 -0.46 -3.44
CA SER A 37 21.08 0.11 -4.77
C SER A 37 19.99 1.16 -4.66
N ALA A 38 20.37 2.44 -4.68
CA ALA A 38 19.39 3.51 -4.58
C ALA A 38 18.30 3.24 -5.62
N ASP A 39 17.10 2.93 -5.15
CA ASP A 39 15.92 2.73 -5.99
C ASP A 39 15.86 3.87 -7.00
N PRO A 40 15.66 3.59 -8.30
CA PRO A 40 15.66 4.65 -9.28
C PRO A 40 14.56 5.66 -8.91
N PRO A 41 14.80 6.97 -9.10
CA PRO A 41 13.84 8.00 -8.74
C PRO A 41 12.47 7.69 -9.36
N GLY A 42 11.42 7.70 -8.52
CA GLY A 42 10.06 7.41 -8.94
C GLY A 42 9.60 5.94 -8.89
N SER A 43 10.50 4.97 -8.72
CA SER A 43 10.14 3.55 -8.52
C SER A 43 9.13 3.34 -7.38
N VAL A 44 9.38 3.94 -6.22
CA VAL A 44 8.49 3.90 -5.05
C VAL A 44 7.11 4.48 -5.36
N SER A 45 7.05 5.58 -6.12
CA SER A 45 5.79 6.19 -6.55
C SER A 45 5.01 5.24 -7.47
N CYS A 46 5.69 4.60 -8.42
CA CYS A 46 5.09 3.66 -9.35
C CYS A 46 4.59 2.38 -8.66
N ALA A 47 5.35 1.86 -7.69
CA ALA A 47 4.94 0.73 -6.87
C ALA A 47 3.69 1.05 -6.04
N GLN A 48 3.67 2.21 -5.35
CA GLN A 48 2.49 2.64 -4.58
C GLN A 48 1.27 2.85 -5.48
N LEU A 49 1.45 3.43 -6.67
CA LEU A 49 0.38 3.60 -7.64
C LEU A 49 -0.19 2.24 -8.09
N ALA A 50 0.67 1.26 -8.41
CA ALA A 50 0.25 -0.07 -8.82
C ALA A 50 -0.58 -0.76 -7.73
N VAL A 51 -0.12 -0.69 -6.47
CA VAL A 51 -0.86 -1.21 -5.31
C VAL A 51 -2.20 -0.49 -5.13
N ALA A 52 -2.23 0.84 -5.28
CA ALA A 52 -3.46 1.61 -5.15
C ALA A 52 -4.48 1.29 -6.25
N ILE A 53 -4.02 1.06 -7.49
CA ILE A 53 -4.88 0.64 -8.61
C ILE A 53 -5.42 -0.77 -8.37
N ASP A 54 -4.57 -1.74 -8.00
CA ASP A 54 -4.97 -3.12 -7.73
C ASP A 54 -5.99 -3.22 -6.59
N ALA A 55 -5.78 -2.46 -5.51
CA ALA A 55 -6.69 -2.39 -4.38
C ALA A 55 -7.96 -1.56 -4.64
N GLY A 56 -8.04 -0.83 -5.77
CA GLY A 56 -9.09 0.17 -5.99
C GLY A 56 -9.09 1.30 -4.95
N GLY A 57 -7.94 1.57 -4.34
CA GLY A 57 -7.77 2.39 -3.14
C GLY A 57 -7.49 3.87 -3.40
N LEU A 58 -7.55 4.36 -4.63
CA LEU A 58 -7.20 5.74 -5.00
C LEU A 58 -8.06 6.80 -4.27
N MET A 59 -9.28 6.45 -3.86
CA MET A 59 -10.16 7.34 -3.07
C MET A 59 -9.96 7.21 -1.56
N ASN A 60 -9.13 6.28 -1.10
CA ASN A 60 -8.84 6.15 0.32
C ASN A 60 -7.94 7.29 0.79
N ALA A 61 -8.24 7.83 1.98
CA ALA A 61 -7.54 8.99 2.51
C ALA A 61 -6.02 8.73 2.61
N GLY A 62 -5.22 9.68 2.11
CA GLY A 62 -3.76 9.64 2.18
C GLY A 62 -3.06 8.76 1.13
N VAL A 63 -3.79 7.98 0.32
CA VAL A 63 -3.17 7.16 -0.74
C VAL A 63 -2.57 8.03 -1.83
N VAL A 64 -3.34 8.98 -2.37
CA VAL A 64 -2.85 9.88 -3.42
C VAL A 64 -1.77 10.81 -2.88
N ASP A 65 -1.93 11.37 -1.68
CA ASP A 65 -0.87 12.15 -1.01
C ASP A 65 0.43 11.35 -0.85
N GLY A 66 0.35 10.06 -0.51
CA GLY A 66 1.52 9.17 -0.41
C GLY A 66 2.25 9.01 -1.74
N ILE A 67 1.50 8.77 -2.82
CA ILE A 67 2.03 8.66 -4.19
C ILE A 67 2.69 9.97 -4.62
N VAL A 68 2.03 11.11 -4.40
CA VAL A 68 2.53 12.44 -4.76
C VAL A 68 3.76 12.82 -3.94
N ASN A 69 3.80 12.44 -2.66
CA ASN A 69 4.99 12.68 -1.85
C ASN A 69 6.18 11.81 -2.32
N ALA A 70 5.92 10.56 -2.72
CA ALA A 70 6.94 9.68 -3.27
C ALA A 70 7.45 10.17 -4.64
N SER A 71 6.59 10.78 -5.46
CA SER A 71 6.95 11.31 -6.78
C SER A 71 7.82 12.57 -6.73
N ARG A 72 7.98 13.23 -5.57
CA ARG A 72 8.85 14.42 -5.43
C ARG A 72 10.32 14.17 -5.76
N THR A 73 10.74 12.91 -5.70
CA THR A 73 12.10 12.49 -6.06
C THR A 73 12.21 12.09 -7.53
N ALA A 74 11.09 11.98 -8.24
CA ALA A 74 11.03 11.62 -9.64
C ALA A 74 11.24 12.83 -10.56
N ASP A 75 11.83 12.58 -11.73
CA ASP A 75 11.90 13.56 -12.80
C ASP A 75 10.57 13.65 -13.57
N THR A 76 10.46 14.67 -14.41
CA THR A 76 9.42 14.70 -15.45
C THR A 76 9.69 13.57 -16.45
N PRO A 77 8.66 12.86 -16.95
CA PRO A 77 7.23 13.20 -16.87
C PRO A 77 6.48 12.66 -15.64
N LEU A 78 7.10 11.87 -14.78
CA LEU A 78 6.40 11.17 -13.69
C LEU A 78 5.89 12.14 -12.60
N ALA A 79 6.70 13.13 -12.21
CA ALA A 79 6.26 14.16 -11.27
C ALA A 79 5.01 14.90 -11.76
N ASP A 80 4.96 15.23 -13.05
CA ASP A 80 3.87 15.93 -13.72
C ASP A 80 2.58 15.10 -13.74
N ALA A 81 2.70 13.79 -13.99
CA ALA A 81 1.58 12.86 -13.93
C ALA A 81 1.03 12.71 -12.50
N ALA A 82 1.91 12.71 -11.49
CA ALA A 82 1.50 12.69 -10.09
C ALA A 82 0.74 13.97 -9.67
N GLU A 83 1.16 15.15 -10.14
CA GLU A 83 0.43 16.40 -9.88
C GLU A 83 -0.96 16.42 -10.55
N ARG A 84 -1.08 15.82 -11.74
CA ARG A 84 -2.38 15.64 -12.40
C ARG A 84 -3.28 14.68 -11.62
N LEU A 85 -2.73 13.61 -11.05
CA LEU A 85 -3.44 12.70 -10.15
C LEU A 85 -3.91 13.42 -8.87
N ASP A 86 -3.06 14.20 -8.22
CA ASP A 86 -3.42 15.02 -7.05
C ASP A 86 -4.59 15.96 -7.35
N THR A 87 -4.49 16.68 -8.47
CA THR A 87 -5.51 17.63 -8.91
C THR A 87 -6.85 16.94 -9.12
N ALA A 88 -6.86 15.77 -9.79
CA ALA A 88 -8.07 14.98 -9.98
C ALA A 88 -8.65 14.48 -8.65
N TYR A 89 -7.80 13.98 -7.74
CA TYR A 89 -8.22 13.51 -6.43
C TYR A 89 -8.87 14.62 -5.60
N ARG A 90 -8.24 15.78 -5.52
CA ARG A 90 -8.79 16.94 -4.82
C ARG A 90 -10.12 17.41 -5.41
N ALA A 91 -10.26 17.35 -6.74
CA ALA A 91 -11.52 17.65 -7.41
C ALA A 91 -12.61 16.64 -7.04
N ALA A 92 -12.28 15.34 -6.95
CA ALA A 92 -13.22 14.30 -6.55
C ALA A 92 -13.65 14.42 -5.09
N VAL A 93 -12.71 14.67 -4.16
CA VAL A 93 -13.03 14.92 -2.75
C VAL A 93 -13.89 16.18 -2.60
N ALA A 94 -13.60 17.23 -3.37
CA ALA A 94 -14.44 18.44 -3.37
C ALA A 94 -15.83 18.21 -3.98
N ALA A 95 -16.01 17.18 -4.81
CA ALA A 95 -17.28 16.81 -5.42
C ALA A 95 -18.10 15.82 -4.59
N THR A 96 -17.62 15.39 -3.41
CA THR A 96 -18.34 14.44 -2.57
C THR A 96 -19.76 14.91 -2.23
N GLY A 97 -20.74 14.05 -2.46
CA GLY A 97 -22.18 14.30 -2.28
C GLY A 97 -22.81 15.14 -3.40
N LYS A 98 -22.08 15.47 -4.48
CA LYS A 98 -22.58 16.26 -5.61
C LYS A 98 -22.91 15.39 -6.81
N THR A 99 -23.73 15.92 -7.71
CA THR A 99 -24.16 15.21 -8.93
C THR A 99 -22.98 14.85 -9.85
N ASP A 100 -21.90 15.63 -9.83
CA ASP A 100 -20.69 15.40 -10.65
C ASP A 100 -19.62 14.53 -9.97
N GLU A 101 -19.85 14.03 -8.74
CA GLU A 101 -18.94 13.10 -8.05
C GLU A 101 -18.46 11.92 -8.91
N PRO A 102 -19.34 11.14 -9.59
CA PRO A 102 -18.89 9.97 -10.35
C PRO A 102 -17.96 10.35 -11.51
N ASP A 103 -18.19 11.49 -12.16
CA ASP A 103 -17.31 11.99 -13.22
C ASP A 103 -15.94 12.38 -12.68
N LYS A 104 -15.88 12.97 -11.47
CA LYS A 104 -14.59 13.29 -10.83
C LYS A 104 -13.84 12.03 -10.40
N ILE A 105 -14.54 11.02 -9.89
CA ILE A 105 -13.93 9.73 -9.56
C ILE A 105 -13.37 9.07 -10.83
N ALA A 106 -14.11 9.09 -11.94
CA ALA A 106 -13.63 8.59 -13.22
C ALA A 106 -12.38 9.34 -13.72
N ALA A 107 -12.32 10.67 -13.50
CA ALA A 107 -11.14 11.46 -13.82
C ALA A 107 -9.89 11.05 -13.01
N VAL A 108 -10.06 10.64 -11.74
CA VAL A 108 -8.95 10.10 -10.94
C VAL A 108 -8.44 8.79 -11.52
N SER A 109 -9.33 7.87 -11.89
CA SER A 109 -8.94 6.63 -12.54
C SER A 109 -8.22 6.86 -13.87
N ALA A 110 -8.64 7.86 -14.64
CA ALA A 110 -7.97 8.25 -15.87
C ALA A 110 -6.56 8.81 -15.61
N ALA A 111 -6.40 9.68 -14.62
CA ALA A 111 -5.10 10.23 -14.22
C ALA A 111 -4.16 9.14 -13.67
N ALA A 112 -4.68 8.18 -12.89
CA ALA A 112 -3.91 7.04 -12.41
C ALA A 112 -3.45 6.13 -13.55
N SER A 113 -4.30 5.95 -14.57
CA SER A 113 -3.96 5.18 -15.77
C SER A 113 -2.86 5.87 -16.60
N ASP A 114 -2.93 7.19 -16.75
CA ASP A 114 -1.88 7.99 -17.39
C ASP A 114 -0.54 7.86 -16.66
N MET A 115 -0.54 8.03 -15.34
CA MET A 115 0.65 7.89 -14.51
C MET A 115 1.20 6.46 -14.55
N SER A 116 0.33 5.44 -14.59
CA SER A 116 0.73 4.04 -14.78
C SER A 116 1.41 3.84 -16.13
N GLY A 117 0.89 4.44 -17.20
CA GLY A 117 1.52 4.46 -18.53
C GLY A 117 2.93 5.05 -18.49
N VAL A 118 3.12 6.17 -17.79
CA VAL A 118 4.45 6.77 -17.58
C VAL A 118 5.39 5.83 -16.83
N CYS A 119 4.90 5.18 -15.78
CA CYS A 119 5.66 4.19 -15.02
C CYS A 119 6.09 2.99 -15.88
N ALA A 120 5.21 2.52 -16.78
CA ALA A 120 5.52 1.42 -17.68
C ALA A 120 6.55 1.83 -18.74
N ASP A 121 6.39 3.00 -19.36
CA ASP A 121 7.31 3.55 -20.35
C ASP A 121 8.72 3.78 -19.76
N SER A 122 8.78 4.21 -18.51
CA SER A 122 10.03 4.42 -17.77
C SER A 122 10.67 3.12 -17.24
N GLY A 123 9.99 1.98 -17.38
CA GLY A 123 10.44 0.70 -16.80
C GLY A 123 10.46 0.67 -15.27
N LEU A 124 9.73 1.58 -14.61
CA LEU A 124 9.76 1.76 -13.15
C LEU A 124 8.81 0.82 -12.40
N GLN A 125 7.89 0.15 -13.10
CA GLN A 125 6.95 -0.80 -12.47
C GLN A 125 7.60 -2.13 -12.04
N THR A 126 8.77 -2.48 -12.58
CA THR A 126 9.42 -3.78 -12.37
C THR A 126 10.61 -3.73 -11.41
N VAL A 127 10.97 -2.53 -10.95
CA VAL A 127 12.16 -2.27 -10.12
C VAL A 127 11.80 -1.97 -8.67
N GLY A 128 10.52 -1.72 -8.35
CA GLY A 128 10.03 -1.40 -7.01
C GLY A 128 9.35 -2.57 -6.30
#